data_AF-A0A524HPK2-F1
#
_entry.id   AF-A0A524HPK2-F1
#
_cell.length_a   1.000
_cell.length_b   1.000
_cell.length_c   1.000
_cell.angle_alpha   90.00
_cell.angle_beta   90.00
_cell.angle_gamma   90.00
#
_symmetry.space_group_name_H-M   'P 1'
#
loop_
_entity.id
_entity.type
_entity.pdbx_description
1 polymer ?
#
loop_
_entity_poly.entity_id
_entity_poly.type
_entity_poly.pdbx_seq_one_letter_code
_entity_poly.pdbx_strand_id
1 'polypeptide(L)' 'MVEVTIAHLGLDRTTNSPVVILREKDGTRVLPIWIGPAEASAIAMEIQGVQAQRPLTHDLLKQ' A
#
# COMPACT_ATOMS: atom_id res chain seq x y z
N MET A 1 19.14 5.59 -6.23
CA MET A 1 17.72 5.45 -5.83
C MET A 1 17.60 5.80 -4.36
N VAL A 2 16.47 6.35 -3.91
CA VAL A 2 16.24 6.74 -2.49
C VAL A 2 15.34 5.70 -1.83
N GLU A 3 15.70 5.24 -0.64
CA GLU A 3 14.90 4.28 0.13
C GLU A 3 13.66 4.95 0.74
N VAL A 4 12.51 4.29 0.64
CA VAL A 4 11.21 4.79 1.10
C VAL A 4 10.45 3.73 1.88
N THR A 5 9.55 4.18 2.75
CA THR A 5 8.63 3.33 3.52
C THR A 5 7.19 3.77 3.29
N ILE A 6 6.24 2.85 3.51
CA ILE A 6 4.82 3.17 3.50
C ILE A 6 4.51 3.96 4.77
N ALA A 7 4.16 5.23 4.63
CA ALA A 7 3.75 6.07 5.75
C ALA A 7 2.24 5.99 6.01
N HIS A 8 1.43 5.88 4.96
CA HIS A 8 -0.03 5.79 5.07
C HIS A 8 -0.66 5.14 3.85
N LEU A 9 -1.78 4.45 4.05
CA LEU A 9 -2.71 4.00 3.01
C LEU A 9 -4.09 4.55 3.37
N GLY A 10 -4.73 5.23 2.43
CA GLY A 10 -6.04 5.84 2.68
C GLY A 10 -6.81 6.14 1.39
N LEU A 11 -7.87 6.94 1.54
CA LEU A 11 -8.68 7.44 0.43
C LEU A 11 -8.46 8.95 0.28
N ASP A 12 -8.29 9.38 -0.97
CA ASP A 12 -8.36 10.79 -1.31
C ASP A 12 -9.79 11.29 -1.17
N ARG A 13 -10.01 12.34 -0.37
CA ARG A 13 -11.34 12.86 -0.06
C ARG A 13 -12.03 13.52 -1.28
N THR A 14 -11.27 13.94 -2.28
CA THR A 14 -11.82 14.61 -3.46
C THR A 14 -12.32 13.60 -4.49
N THR A 15 -11.57 12.54 -4.73
CA THR A 15 -11.85 11.55 -5.78
C THR A 15 -12.37 10.22 -5.23
N ASN A 16 -12.39 10.05 -3.91
CA ASN A 16 -12.65 8.78 -3.21
C ASN A 16 -11.77 7.63 -3.72
N SER A 17 -10.60 7.95 -4.28
CA SER A 17 -9.68 6.98 -4.86
C SER A 17 -8.61 6.59 -3.84
N PRO A 18 -8.17 5.32 -3.81
CA PRO A 18 -7.11 4.90 -2.91
C PRO A 18 -5.76 5.54 -3.22
N VAL A 19 -5.05 5.92 -2.16
CA VAL A 19 -3.73 6.54 -2.23
C VAL A 19 -2.79 5.93 -1.19
N VAL A 20 -1.59 5.58 -1.63
CA VAL A 20 -0.46 5.20 -0.76
C VAL A 20 0.49 6.38 -0.66
N ILE A 21 0.80 6.79 0.57
CA ILE A 21 1.80 7.81 0.85
C ILE A 21 3.10 7.12 1.20
N LEU A 22 4.10 7.27 0.34
CA LEU A 22 5.47 6.87 0.63
C LEU A 22 6.22 8.02 1.29
N ARG A 23 7.08 7.71 2.24
CA ARG A 23 7.97 8.66 2.90
C ARG A 23 9.41 8.20 2.77
N GLU A 24 10.31 9.13 2.55
CA GLU A 24 11.74 8.83 2.59
C GLU A 24 12.19 8.37 3.97
N LYS A 25 13.04 7.36 4.02
CA LYS A 25 13.52 6.80 5.29
C LYS A 25 14.31 7.82 6.12
N ASP A 26 15.19 8.58 5.48
CA ASP A 26 16.09 9.55 6.12
C ASP A 26 15.74 11.01 5.75
N GLY A 27 14.52 11.26 5.26
CA GLY A 27 14.13 12.56 4.71
C GLY A 27 12.70 12.98 5.08
N THR A 28 12.31 14.17 4.62
CA THR A 28 10.97 14.74 4.86
C THR A 28 10.06 14.68 3.64
N ARG A 29 10.58 14.26 2.48
CA ARG A 29 9.79 14.18 1.26
C ARG A 29 8.80 13.03 1.33
N VAL A 30 7.64 13.27 0.76
CA VAL A 30 6.58 12.28 0.60
C VAL A 30 6.18 12.18 -0.86
N LEU A 31 5.80 10.98 -1.29
CA LEU A 31 5.33 10.68 -2.64
C LEU A 31 3.96 10.00 -2.54
N PRO A 32 2.87 10.70 -2.93
CA PRO A 32 1.57 10.06 -3.08
C PRO A 32 1.52 9.25 -4.38
N ILE A 33 1.00 8.02 -4.30
CA ILE A 33 0.73 7.15 -5.44
C ILE A 33 -0.73 6.71 -5.37
N TRP A 34 -1.53 7.12 -6.35
CA TRP A 34 -2.90 6.63 -6.49
C TRP A 34 -2.88 5.23 -7.10
N ILE A 35 -3.66 4.34 -6.53
CA ILE A 35 -3.76 2.93 -6.93
C ILE A 35 -5.23 2.53 -7.07
N GLY A 36 -5.47 1.38 -7.69
CA GLY A 36 -6.82 0.84 -7.80
C GLY A 36 -7.33 0.28 -6.47
N PRO A 37 -8.66 0.05 -6.36
CA PRO A 37 -9.27 -0.55 -5.17
C PRO A 37 -8.75 -1.95 -4.84
N ALA A 38 -8.41 -2.74 -5.86
CA ALA A 38 -7.91 -4.11 -5.69
C ALA A 38 -6.51 -4.11 -5.05
N GLU A 39 -5.61 -3.26 -5.54
CA GLU A 39 -4.27 -3.09 -4.99
C GLU A 39 -4.33 -2.55 -3.56
N ALA A 40 -5.18 -1.55 -3.31
CA ALA A 40 -5.35 -0.98 -1.99
C ALA A 40 -5.84 -2.03 -0.97
N SER A 41 -6.80 -2.87 -1.37
CA SER A 41 -7.32 -3.94 -0.52
C SER A 41 -6.24 -4.99 -0.20
N ALA A 42 -5.44 -5.38 -1.21
CA ALA A 42 -4.35 -6.33 -1.02
C ALA A 42 -3.26 -5.78 -0.07
N ILE A 43 -2.85 -4.51 -0.24
CA ILE A 43 -1.88 -3.85 0.63
C ILE A 43 -2.44 -3.71 2.06
N ALA A 44 -3.72 -3.34 2.21
CA ALA A 44 -4.36 -3.20 3.51
C ALA A 44 -4.38 -4.53 4.28
N MET A 45 -4.73 -5.64 3.62
CA MET A 45 -4.73 -6.96 4.25
C MET A 45 -3.34 -7.38 4.75
N GLU A 46 -2.29 -7.13 3.95
CA GLU A 46 -0.90 -7.42 4.34
C GLU A 46 -0.46 -6.55 5.53
N ILE A 47 -0.75 -5.24 5.51
CA ILE A 47 -0.43 -4.31 6.61
C ILE A 47 -1.15 -4.73 7.90
N GLN A 48 -2.39 -5.22 7.80
CA GLN A 48 -3.17 -5.71 8.93
C GLN A 48 -2.77 -7.13 9.37
N GLY A 49 -1.88 -7.81 8.64
CA GLY A 49 -1.45 -9.18 8.93
C GLY A 49 -2.57 -10.21 8.82
N VAL A 50 -3.57 -9.97 7.96
CA VAL A 50 -4.71 -10.87 7.80
C VAL A 50 -4.26 -12.16 7.10
N GLN A 51 -4.33 -13.29 7.80
CA GLN A 51 -4.10 -14.60 7.20
C GLN A 51 -5.37 -15.12 6.54
N ALA A 52 -5.39 -15.14 5.21
CA ALA A 52 -6.50 -15.70 4.46
C ALA A 52 -6.49 -17.23 4.49
N GLN A 53 -7.68 -17.86 4.46
CA GLN A 53 -7.83 -19.32 4.43
C GLN A 53 -7.22 -19.95 3.16
N ARG A 54 -7.12 -19.17 2.07
CA ARG A 54 -6.46 -19.56 0.82
C ARG A 54 -5.43 -18.49 0.46
N PRO A 55 -4.32 -18.87 -0.20
CA PRO A 55 -3.30 -17.93 -0.60
C PRO A 55 -3.87 -16.87 -1.55
N LEU A 56 -3.52 -15.61 -1.27
CA LEU A 56 -3.83 -14.47 -2.13
C LEU A 56 -2.87 -14.44 -3.33
N THR A 57 -3.19 -13.61 -4.32
CA THR A 57 -2.36 -13.47 -5.53
C THR A 57 -0.89 -13.16 -5.21
N HIS A 58 -0.64 -12.29 -4.23
CA HIS A 58 0.72 -11.94 -3.81
C HIS A 58 1.41 -13.08 -3.04
N ASP A 59 0.66 -13.93 -2.34
CA ASP A 59 1.20 -15.12 -1.67
C ASP A 59 1.63 -16.17 -2.70
N LEU A 60 0.85 -16.33 -3.77
CA LEU A 60 1.18 -17.23 -4.88
C LEU A 60 2.46 -16.80 -5.63
N LEU A 61 2.73 -15.49 -5.73
CA LEU A 61 3.93 -14.96 -6.39
C LEU A 61 5.21 -15.12 -5.54
N LYS A 62 5.07 -15.31 -4.22
CA LYS A 62 6.20 -15.54 -3.30
C LYS A 62 6.60 -17.02 -3.21
N GLN A 63 5.86 -17.92 -3.85
CA GLN A 63 6.19 -19.36 -3.95
C GLN A 63 7.26 -19.60 -5.01
#